data_AF-A0A7C4J8Y6-F1
#
_entry.id   AF-A0A7C4J8Y6-F1
#
_cell.length_a   1.000
_cell.length_b   1.000
_cell.length_c   1.000
_cell.angle_alpha   90.00
_cell.angle_beta   90.00
_cell.angle_gamma   90.00
#
_symmetry.space_group_name_H-M   'P 1'
#
loop_
_entity.id
_entity.type
_entity.pdbx_description
1 polymer ?
#
loop_
_entity_poly.entity_id
_entity_poly.type
_entity_poly.pdbx_seq_one_letter_code
_entity_poly.pdbx_strand_id
1 'polypeptide(L)'
;MTLSPEQQAALDQLLAHVPSGNGHTPPPANDALHTWLGISSADVKARLLDLLNKKDDLEARLLDLVKGSPLDSAFGFLLASAWAFYAAEKDANPRIKTFIDAFYYIATCASVGYADIFALTQPGRAIASLVMILGPALTNAALDRPAETRPSGR
;
A
#
# COMPACT_ATOMS: atom_id res chain seq x y z
N MET A 1 27.12 -63.29 11.73
CA MET A 1 27.22 -63.77 10.33
C MET A 1 28.35 -63.00 9.68
N THR A 2 29.51 -63.63 9.49
CA THR A 2 30.65 -63.06 8.77
C THR A 2 30.42 -63.27 7.28
N LEU A 3 30.36 -62.18 6.51
CA LEU A 3 30.18 -62.23 5.05
C LEU A 3 31.39 -62.94 4.41
N SER A 4 31.16 -63.66 3.31
CA SER A 4 32.28 -64.24 2.56
C SER A 4 33.11 -63.11 1.93
N PRO A 5 34.40 -63.36 1.62
CA PRO A 5 35.27 -62.34 1.03
C PRO A 5 34.71 -61.73 -0.27
N GLU A 6 33.98 -62.52 -1.06
CA GLU A 6 33.33 -62.06 -2.29
C GLU A 6 32.11 -61.17 -2.01
N GLN A 7 31.35 -61.46 -0.96
CA GLN A 7 30.23 -60.62 -0.54
C GLN A 7 30.70 -59.26 0.00
N GLN A 8 31.86 -59.24 0.67
CA GLN A 8 32.49 -58.00 1.10
C GLN A 8 32.89 -57.13 -0.10
N ALA A 9 33.54 -57.72 -1.11
CA ALA A 9 33.96 -57.02 -2.32
C ALA A 9 32.78 -56.49 -3.14
N ALA A 10 31.68 -57.25 -3.22
CA ALA A 10 30.45 -56.82 -3.88
C ALA A 10 29.76 -55.65 -3.13
N LEU A 11 29.78 -55.69 -1.80
CA LEU A 11 29.23 -54.62 -0.96
C LEU A 11 30.05 -53.33 -1.10
N ASP A 12 31.37 -53.44 -1.14
CA ASP A 12 32.27 -52.30 -1.33
C ASP A 12 32.10 -51.68 -2.72
N GLN A 13 31.89 -52.49 -3.77
CA GLN A 13 31.53 -52.00 -5.10
C GLN A 13 30.17 -51.28 -5.12
N LEU A 14 29.18 -51.79 -4.39
CA LEU A 14 27.86 -51.16 -4.29
C LEU A 14 27.94 -49.81 -3.57
N LEU A 15 28.68 -49.74 -2.46
CA LEU A 15 28.88 -48.51 -1.69
C LEU A 15 29.67 -47.46 -2.48
N ALA A 16 30.59 -47.87 -3.36
CA ALA A 16 31.31 -46.95 -4.25
C ALA A 16 30.41 -46.24 -5.26
N HIS A 17 29.22 -46.77 -5.56
CA HIS A 17 28.26 -46.18 -6.50
C HIS A 17 27.11 -45.42 -5.81
N VAL A 18 27.07 -45.39 -4.49
CA VAL A 18 26.10 -44.56 -3.76
C VAL A 18 26.62 -43.12 -3.75
N PRO A 19 25.93 -42.17 -4.38
CA PRO A 19 26.31 -40.76 -4.31
C PRO A 19 26.27 -40.35 -2.83
N SER A 20 27.43 -40.01 -2.26
CA SER A 20 27.49 -39.42 -0.94
C SER A 20 26.79 -38.07 -1.01
N GLY A 21 25.51 -38.04 -0.65
CA GLY A 21 24.64 -36.86 -0.67
C GLY A 21 25.06 -35.85 0.41
N ASN A 22 26.27 -35.30 0.29
CA ASN A 22 26.68 -34.12 1.02
C ASN A 22 26.10 -32.91 0.31
N GLY A 23 24.89 -32.52 0.72
CA GLY A 23 24.25 -31.31 0.22
C GLY A 23 22.74 -31.35 0.36
N HIS A 24 22.24 -31.43 1.59
CA HIS A 24 20.88 -30.94 1.86
C HIS A 24 20.93 -29.41 1.75
N THR A 25 20.99 -28.88 0.53
CA THR A 25 20.65 -27.48 0.28
C THR A 25 19.19 -27.34 0.69
N PRO A 26 18.85 -26.53 1.70
CA PRO A 26 17.45 -26.24 1.99
C PRO A 26 16.80 -25.72 0.70
N PRO A 27 15.58 -26.15 0.37
CA PRO A 27 14.90 -25.66 -0.83
C PRO A 27 14.91 -24.12 -0.80
N PRO A 28 15.18 -23.46 -1.94
CA PRO A 28 15.12 -22.00 -1.98
C PRO A 28 13.77 -21.58 -1.42
N ALA A 29 13.78 -20.68 -0.44
CA ALA A 29 12.57 -20.17 0.17
C ALA A 29 11.62 -19.75 -0.95
N ASN A 30 10.49 -20.44 -1.09
CA ASN A 30 9.55 -20.24 -2.19
C ASN A 30 9.00 -18.81 -2.11
N ASP A 31 9.65 -17.88 -2.78
CA ASP A 31 9.19 -16.51 -2.94
C ASP A 31 8.09 -16.50 -4.01
N ALA A 32 6.89 -16.89 -3.58
CA ALA A 32 5.70 -16.96 -4.45
C ALA A 32 5.40 -15.60 -5.11
N LEU A 33 5.74 -14.49 -4.44
CA LEU A 33 5.57 -13.15 -4.97
C LEU A 33 6.58 -12.85 -6.07
N HIS A 34 7.82 -13.33 -5.93
CA HIS A 34 8.81 -13.23 -6.99
C HIS A 34 8.39 -14.06 -8.22
N THR A 35 7.88 -15.27 -7.99
CA THR A 35 7.45 -16.17 -9.07
C THR A 35 6.23 -15.65 -9.83
N TRP A 36 5.26 -15.02 -9.16
CA TRP A 36 3.98 -14.65 -9.79
C TRP A 36 3.85 -13.17 -10.14
N LEU A 37 4.51 -12.28 -9.38
CA LEU A 37 4.44 -10.82 -9.55
C LEU A 37 5.79 -10.20 -9.94
N GLY A 38 6.89 -10.97 -9.92
CA GLY A 38 8.25 -10.43 -10.16
C GLY A 38 8.74 -9.50 -9.04
N ILE A 39 8.09 -9.57 -7.86
CA ILE A 39 8.39 -8.70 -6.72
C ILE A 39 8.93 -9.57 -5.59
N SER A 40 10.12 -9.26 -5.07
CA SER A 40 10.66 -10.00 -3.93
C SER A 40 9.88 -9.74 -2.65
N SER A 41 9.49 -10.82 -1.98
CA SER A 41 8.88 -10.79 -0.65
C SER A 41 9.76 -10.10 0.40
N ALA A 42 11.09 -10.18 0.27
CA ALA A 42 12.04 -9.51 1.15
C ALA A 42 11.99 -7.99 0.97
N ASP A 43 11.94 -7.51 -0.28
CA ASP A 43 11.85 -6.08 -0.59
C ASP A 43 10.50 -5.49 -0.17
N VAL A 44 9.41 -6.23 -0.39
CA VAL A 44 8.07 -5.82 0.06
C VAL A 44 8.06 -5.70 1.57
N LYS A 45 8.58 -6.71 2.29
CA LYS A 45 8.65 -6.69 3.76
C LYS A 45 9.53 -5.55 4.27
N ALA A 46 10.67 -5.30 3.64
CA ALA A 46 11.56 -4.19 4.00
C ALA A 46 10.88 -2.83 3.80
N ARG A 47 10.18 -2.63 2.67
CA ARG A 47 9.40 -1.41 2.42
C ARG A 47 8.22 -1.27 3.37
N LEU A 48 7.54 -2.36 3.70
CA LEU A 48 6.44 -2.37 4.67
C LEU A 48 6.92 -1.99 6.06
N LEU A 49 8.05 -2.56 6.50
CA LEU A 49 8.65 -2.24 7.81
C LEU A 49 9.14 -0.79 7.85
N ASP A 50 9.76 -0.29 6.79
CA ASP A 50 10.15 1.12 6.70
C ASP A 50 8.94 2.07 6.74
N LEU A 51 7.85 1.71 6.05
CA LEU A 51 6.60 2.46 6.10
C LEU A 51 5.93 2.40 7.48
N LEU A 52 5.96 1.23 8.14
CA LEU A 52 5.44 1.06 9.49
C LEU A 52 6.22 1.90 10.50
N ASN A 53 7.55 1.95 10.39
CA ASN A 53 8.40 2.77 11.25
C ASN A 53 8.18 4.27 11.06
N LYS A 54 7.73 4.69 9.87
CA LYS A 54 7.39 6.09 9.56
C LYS A 54 5.93 6.42 9.80
N LYS A 55 5.10 5.42 10.10
CA LYS A 55 3.66 5.59 10.24
C LYS A 55 3.33 6.54 11.38
N ASP A 56 3.95 6.35 12.54
CA ASP A 56 3.63 7.13 13.74
C ASP A 56 3.94 8.62 13.54
N ASP A 57 5.09 8.95 12.95
CA ASP A 57 5.47 10.32 12.61
C ASP A 57 4.54 10.93 11.55
N LEU A 58 4.15 10.15 10.53
CA LEU A 58 3.25 10.61 9.48
C LEU A 58 1.84 10.86 10.04
N GLU A 59 1.36 9.94 10.87
CA GLU A 59 0.07 10.02 11.55
C GLU A 59 0.03 11.24 12.47
N ALA A 60 1.07 11.46 13.28
CA ALA A 60 1.19 12.64 14.14
C ALA A 60 1.14 13.94 13.33
N ARG A 61 1.92 14.03 12.24
CA ARG A 61 1.94 15.21 11.36
C ARG A 61 0.61 15.46 10.66
N LEU A 62 -0.08 14.40 10.23
CA LEU A 62 -1.41 14.51 9.63
C LEU A 62 -2.43 14.99 10.66
N LEU A 63 -2.41 14.42 11.87
CA LEU A 63 -3.32 14.80 12.94
C LEU A 63 -3.10 16.25 13.39
N ASP A 64 -1.85 16.70 13.50
CA ASP A 64 -1.53 18.08 13.84
C ASP A 64 -2.03 19.07 12.77
N LEU A 65 -1.83 18.73 11.49
CA LEU A 65 -2.28 19.56 10.38
C LEU A 65 -3.81 19.69 10.37
N VAL A 66 -4.52 18.56 10.51
CA VAL A 66 -5.99 18.52 10.55
C VAL A 66 -6.54 19.26 11.76
N LYS A 67 -5.93 19.12 12.95
CA LYS A 67 -6.42 19.78 14.18
C LYS A 67 -6.08 21.26 14.26
N GLY A 68 -4.98 21.69 13.64
CA GLY A 68 -4.53 23.08 13.66
C GLY A 68 -5.36 23.99 12.76
N SER A 69 -5.84 23.48 11.62
CA SER A 69 -6.72 24.23 10.73
C SER A 69 -7.67 23.27 9.99
N PRO A 70 -8.75 22.81 10.65
CA PRO A 70 -9.61 21.75 10.10
C PRO A 70 -10.26 22.13 8.76
N LEU A 71 -10.75 23.36 8.63
CA LEU A 71 -11.36 23.87 7.40
C LEU A 71 -10.36 23.90 6.24
N ASP A 72 -9.18 24.50 6.46
CA ASP A 72 -8.14 24.60 5.44
C ASP A 72 -7.60 23.23 5.04
N SER A 73 -7.51 22.30 6.00
CA SER A 73 -7.10 20.92 5.74
C SER A 73 -8.12 20.17 4.88
N ALA A 74 -9.42 20.32 5.17
CA ALA A 74 -10.48 19.72 4.37
C ALA A 74 -10.50 20.30 2.95
N PHE A 75 -10.48 21.63 2.81
CA PHE A 75 -10.42 22.28 1.49
C PHE A 75 -9.16 21.93 0.71
N GLY A 76 -8.00 21.97 1.36
CA GLY A 76 -6.72 21.62 0.75
C GLY A 76 -6.69 20.18 0.26
N PHE A 77 -7.19 19.24 1.06
CA PHE A 77 -7.33 17.84 0.67
C PHE A 77 -8.24 17.69 -0.56
N LEU A 78 -9.44 18.28 -0.54
CA LEU A 78 -10.38 18.20 -1.66
C LEU A 78 -9.82 18.80 -2.95
N LEU A 79 -9.15 19.95 -2.87
CA LEU A 79 -8.54 20.60 -4.03
C LEU A 79 -7.38 19.77 -4.60
N ALA A 80 -6.50 19.26 -3.73
CA ALA A 80 -5.39 18.40 -4.14
C ALA A 80 -5.89 17.10 -4.79
N SER A 81 -6.89 16.45 -4.19
CA SER A 81 -7.51 15.25 -4.73
C SER A 81 -8.23 15.50 -6.04
N ALA A 82 -8.95 16.63 -6.17
CA ALA A 82 -9.59 17.03 -7.42
C ALA A 82 -8.59 17.27 -8.55
N TRP A 83 -7.45 17.89 -8.23
CA TRP A 83 -6.40 18.13 -9.21
C TRP A 83 -5.76 16.81 -9.67
N ALA A 84 -5.41 15.94 -8.72
CA ALA A 84 -4.88 14.62 -9.02
C ALA A 84 -5.86 13.79 -9.85
N PHE A 85 -7.15 13.84 -9.51
CA PHE A 85 -8.20 13.14 -10.25
C PHE A 85 -8.38 13.70 -11.66
N TYR A 86 -8.42 15.02 -11.81
CA TYR A 86 -8.49 15.68 -13.12
C TYR A 86 -7.31 15.26 -14.00
N ALA A 87 -6.09 15.29 -13.45
CA ALA A 87 -4.89 14.87 -14.18
C ALA A 87 -4.95 13.40 -14.62
N ALA A 88 -5.53 12.52 -13.79
CA ALA A 88 -5.68 11.11 -14.10
C ALA A 88 -6.79 10.81 -15.14
N GLU A 89 -7.84 11.62 -15.20
CA GLU A 89 -9.07 11.29 -15.95
C GLU A 89 -9.32 12.17 -17.18
N LYS A 90 -8.72 13.38 -17.29
CA LYS A 90 -9.05 14.36 -18.33
C LYS A 90 -8.97 13.86 -19.78
N ASP A 91 -8.08 12.90 -20.05
CA ASP A 91 -7.87 12.36 -21.40
C ASP A 91 -8.63 11.05 -21.66
N ALA A 92 -9.17 10.42 -20.62
CA ALA A 92 -9.83 9.12 -20.69
C ALA A 92 -11.34 9.19 -20.41
N ASN A 93 -11.78 10.17 -19.62
CA ASN A 93 -13.15 10.28 -19.14
C ASN A 93 -13.89 11.42 -19.83
N PRO A 94 -14.83 11.12 -20.75
CA PRO A 94 -15.55 12.16 -21.50
C PRO A 94 -16.46 13.03 -20.62
N ARG A 95 -16.71 12.62 -19.36
CA ARG A 95 -17.47 13.38 -18.37
C ARG A 95 -16.61 14.40 -17.60
N ILE A 96 -15.28 14.28 -17.65
CA ILE A 96 -14.34 15.21 -17.03
C ILE A 96 -13.76 16.13 -18.10
N LYS A 97 -14.39 17.29 -18.31
CA LYS A 97 -13.93 18.28 -19.31
C LYS A 97 -13.13 19.39 -18.66
N THR A 98 -13.51 19.75 -17.45
CA THR A 98 -12.94 20.85 -16.68
C THR A 98 -12.52 20.37 -15.30
N PHE A 99 -11.65 21.14 -14.66
CA PHE A 99 -11.29 20.91 -13.27
C PHE A 99 -12.52 20.95 -12.34
N ILE A 100 -13.54 21.75 -12.67
CA ILE A 100 -14.76 21.86 -11.87
C ILE A 100 -15.56 20.56 -11.88
N ASP A 101 -15.59 19.83 -13.01
CA ASP A 101 -16.23 18.51 -13.10
C ASP A 101 -15.54 17.50 -12.17
N ALA A 102 -14.20 17.53 -12.13
CA ALA A 102 -13.41 16.70 -11.23
C ALA A 102 -13.60 17.09 -9.76
N PHE A 103 -13.62 18.39 -9.45
CA PHE A 103 -13.85 18.88 -8.09
C PHE A 103 -15.25 18.50 -7.59
N TYR A 104 -16.28 18.65 -8.43
CA TYR A 104 -17.64 18.20 -8.13
C TYR A 104 -17.66 16.71 -7.79
N TYR A 105 -17.07 15.85 -8.64
CA TYR A 105 -16.99 14.42 -8.37
C TYR A 105 -16.25 14.12 -7.06
N ILE A 106 -15.07 14.69 -6.84
CA ILE A 106 -14.29 14.45 -5.61
C ILE A 106 -15.02 14.92 -4.36
N ALA A 107 -15.70 16.08 -4.40
CA ALA A 107 -16.52 16.55 -3.29
C ALA A 107 -17.68 15.58 -2.98
N THR A 108 -18.26 14.93 -4.00
CA THR A 108 -19.27 13.90 -3.78
C THR A 108 -18.68 12.64 -3.14
N CYS A 109 -17.47 12.23 -3.54
CA CYS A 109 -16.76 11.11 -2.93
C CYS A 109 -16.47 11.34 -1.44
N ALA A 110 -16.26 12.59 -1.02
CA ALA A 110 -16.04 12.93 0.38
C ALA A 110 -17.33 12.94 1.23
N SER A 111 -18.50 12.73 0.61
CA SER A 111 -19.81 12.74 1.27
C SER A 111 -20.72 11.62 0.74
N VAL A 112 -21.95 11.95 0.37
CA VAL A 112 -23.03 10.98 0.08
C VAL A 112 -22.84 10.24 -1.25
N GLY A 113 -22.02 10.77 -2.17
CA GLY A 113 -21.66 10.08 -3.42
C GLY A 113 -22.68 10.19 -4.57
N TYR A 114 -23.57 11.19 -4.57
CA TYR A 114 -24.45 11.44 -5.72
C TYR A 114 -23.69 12.18 -6.84
N ALA A 115 -23.02 11.41 -7.70
CA ALA A 115 -22.49 11.91 -8.96
C ALA A 115 -22.93 11.00 -10.12
N ASP A 116 -23.21 11.59 -11.28
CA ASP A 116 -23.38 10.89 -12.56
C ASP A 116 -22.02 10.61 -13.25
N ILE A 117 -20.93 10.88 -12.53
CA ILE A 117 -19.54 10.75 -12.98
C ILE A 117 -18.88 9.62 -12.18
N PHE A 118 -18.09 8.78 -12.84
CA PHE A 118 -17.32 7.71 -12.20
C PHE A 118 -15.90 7.68 -12.77
N ALA A 119 -14.95 7.24 -11.95
CA ALA A 119 -13.57 7.04 -12.37
C ALA A 119 -13.42 5.89 -13.37
N LEU A 120 -12.86 6.17 -14.54
CA LEU A 120 -12.64 5.17 -15.58
C LEU A 120 -11.25 4.54 -15.49
N THR A 121 -10.25 5.30 -15.04
CA THR A 121 -8.86 4.87 -14.95
C THR A 121 -8.56 4.23 -13.59
N GLN A 122 -7.58 3.34 -13.55
CA GLN A 122 -7.08 2.78 -12.29
C GLN A 122 -6.54 3.84 -11.31
N PRO A 123 -5.69 4.81 -11.73
CA PRO A 123 -5.27 5.87 -10.82
C PRO A 123 -6.45 6.72 -10.33
N GLY A 124 -7.42 7.05 -11.20
CA GLY A 124 -8.64 7.77 -10.80
C GLY A 124 -9.45 7.01 -9.74
N ARG A 125 -9.60 5.69 -9.89
CA ARG A 125 -10.28 4.83 -8.89
C ARG A 125 -9.54 4.76 -7.57
N ALA A 126 -8.21 4.75 -7.59
CA ALA A 126 -7.40 4.76 -6.38
C ALA A 126 -7.57 6.09 -5.62
N ILE A 127 -7.54 7.21 -6.35
CA ILE A 127 -7.76 8.55 -5.79
C ILE A 127 -9.17 8.66 -5.21
N ALA A 128 -10.20 8.27 -5.97
CA ALA A 128 -11.59 8.30 -5.52
C ALA A 128 -11.80 7.44 -4.26
N SER A 129 -11.24 6.23 -4.23
CA SER A 129 -11.30 5.35 -3.06
C SER A 129 -10.65 5.97 -1.83
N LEU A 130 -9.50 6.62 -2.00
CA LEU A 130 -8.82 7.32 -0.90
C LEU A 130 -9.68 8.46 -0.32
N VAL A 131 -10.31 9.23 -1.20
CA VAL A 131 -11.23 10.31 -0.80
C VAL A 131 -12.47 9.75 -0.11
N MET A 132 -13.01 8.62 -0.55
CA MET A 132 -14.14 7.97 0.13
C MET A 132 -13.79 7.49 1.55
N ILE A 133 -12.53 7.10 1.79
CA ILE A 133 -12.07 6.65 3.11
C ILE A 133 -11.84 7.84 4.06
N LEU A 134 -11.20 8.91 3.57
CA LEU A 134 -10.74 10.03 4.42
C LEU A 134 -11.67 11.24 4.40
N GLY A 135 -12.35 11.47 3.28
CA GLY A 135 -13.18 12.64 3.01
C GLY A 135 -14.32 12.84 4.01
N PRO A 136 -15.10 11.80 4.38
CA PRO A 136 -16.16 11.95 5.37
C PRO A 136 -15.65 12.44 6.74
N ALA A 137 -14.51 11.92 7.20
CA ALA A 137 -13.92 12.33 8.47
C ALA A 137 -13.43 13.78 8.44
N LEU A 138 -12.74 14.18 7.36
CA LEU A 138 -12.28 15.56 7.18
C LEU A 138 -13.44 16.55 7.04
N THR A 139 -14.49 16.17 6.30
CA THR A 139 -15.69 17.00 6.11
C THR A 139 -16.46 17.16 7.42
N ASN A 140 -16.55 16.09 8.21
CA ASN A 140 -17.17 16.14 9.53
C ASN A 140 -16.42 17.07 10.50
N ALA A 141 -15.08 17.06 10.45
CA ALA A 141 -14.23 17.91 11.28
C ALA A 141 -14.06 19.35 10.75
N ALA A 142 -14.49 19.66 9.53
CA ALA A 142 -14.15 20.92 8.85
C ALA A 142 -14.62 22.18 9.58
N LEU A 143 -15.69 22.09 10.38
CA LEU A 143 -16.24 23.18 11.18
C LEU A 143 -15.87 23.11 12.67
N ASP A 144 -15.04 22.13 13.05
CA ASP A 144 -14.54 22.05 14.42
C ASP A 144 -13.62 23.24 14.72
N ARG A 145 -13.63 23.68 15.98
CA ARG A 145 -12.68 24.70 16.42
C ARG A 145 -11.27 24.14 16.34
N PRO A 146 -10.29 24.90 15.81
CA PRO A 146 -8.89 24.53 15.89
C PRO A 146 -8.52 24.17 17.34
N ALA A 147 -7.75 23.11 17.52
CA ALA A 147 -7.28 22.74 18.84
C ALA A 147 -6.50 23.93 19.45
N GLU A 148 -6.97 24.45 20.59
CA GLU A 148 -6.23 25.49 21.30
C GLU A 148 -4.82 24.97 21.60
N THR A 149 -3.80 25.69 21.11
CA THR A 149 -2.44 25.52 21.63
C THR A 149 -2.47 25.90 23.09
N ARG A 150 -2.72 24.92 23.97
CA ARG A 150 -2.70 25.12 25.41
C ARG A 150 -1.29 25.64 25.73
N PRO A 151 -1.13 26.87 26.27
CA PRO A 151 0.19 27.40 26.55
C PRO A 151 0.89 26.44 27.51
N SER A 152 2.10 26.03 27.17
CA SER A 152 2.96 25.26 28.07
C SER A 152 3.31 26.15 29.26
N GLY A 153 2.56 26.02 30.35
CA GLY A 153 2.89 26.60 31.64
C GLY A 153 1.80 27.49 32.24
N ARG A 154 1.06 26.93 33.19
CA ARG A 154 1.20 27.25 34.62
C ARG A 154 0.56 26.17 35.47
#